data_AF-A0A7C8ZB04-F1
#
_entry.id   AF-A0A7C8ZB04-F1
#
_cell.length_a   1.000
_cell.length_b   1.000
_cell.length_c   1.000
_cell.angle_alpha   90.00
_cell.angle_beta   90.00
_cell.angle_gamma   90.00
#
_symmetry.space_group_name_H-M   'P 1'
#
loop_
_entity.id
_entity.type
_entity.pdbx_description
1 polymer ?
#
loop_
_entity_poly.entity_id
_entity_poly.type
_entity_poly.pdbx_seq_one_letter_code
_entity_poly.pdbx_strand_id
1 'polypeptide(L)'
;AHVNLTALLSVAGPFHTFLKYLQSTKVIDTLQNQANNTEEGLTLFVPKDSAFSALKKPLPSLSNLTQDQLRQLCLFHALPHYYSLSDFRNLSDVGGIPTFAGGDYTLNLT
;
A
#
# COMPACT_ATOMS: atom_id res chain seq x y z
N ALA A 1 -1.59 -21.40 6.81
CA ALA A 1 -0.21 -20.86 6.76
C ALA A 1 -0.31 -19.35 6.74
N HIS A 2 0.42 -18.64 7.60
CA HIS A 2 0.39 -17.18 7.63
C HIS A 2 1.35 -16.60 6.58
N VAL A 3 0.89 -15.60 5.82
CA VAL A 3 1.72 -14.90 4.84
C VAL A 3 2.68 -13.98 5.59
N ASN A 4 3.97 -14.04 5.31
CA ASN A 4 4.93 -13.05 5.80
C ASN A 4 5.14 -11.97 4.72
N LEU A 5 4.58 -10.78 4.93
CA LEU A 5 4.60 -9.70 3.95
C LEU A 5 6.02 -9.18 3.69
N THR A 6 6.87 -9.12 4.71
CA THR A 6 8.28 -8.71 4.54
C THR A 6 9.01 -9.70 3.64
N ALA A 7 8.85 -11.01 3.92
CA ALA A 7 9.46 -12.05 3.10
C ALA A 7 8.94 -11.99 1.66
N LEU A 8 7.62 -11.85 1.47
CA LEU A 8 7.00 -11.72 0.16
C LEU A 8 7.57 -10.54 -0.63
N LEU A 9 7.60 -9.34 -0.05
CA LEU A 9 8.07 -8.13 -0.73
C LEU A 9 9.59 -8.16 -0.99
N SER A 10 10.36 -8.92 -0.20
CA SER A 10 11.79 -9.09 -0.44
C SER A 10 12.13 -9.98 -1.63
N VAL A 11 11.22 -10.89 -2.03
CA VAL A 11 11.48 -11.87 -3.11
C VAL A 11 10.63 -11.66 -4.36
N ALA A 12 9.43 -11.07 -4.23
CA ALA A 12 8.45 -10.97 -5.32
C ALA A 12 8.83 -9.95 -6.41
N GLY A 13 9.80 -9.07 -6.16
CA GLY A 13 10.24 -8.09 -7.16
C GLY A 13 11.13 -6.99 -6.59
N PRO A 14 11.47 -5.98 -7.41
CA PRO A 14 12.20 -4.81 -6.95
C PRO A 14 11.24 -3.89 -6.17
N PHE A 15 10.88 -4.29 -4.95
CA PHE A 15 9.98 -3.56 -4.05
C PHE A 15 10.70 -3.05 -2.80
N HIS A 16 12.04 -3.02 -2.82
CA HIS A 16 12.88 -2.79 -1.66
C HIS A 16 12.71 -1.37 -1.09
N THR A 17 12.50 -0.38 -1.95
CA THR A 17 12.32 1.02 -1.56
C THR A 17 11.03 1.18 -0.76
N PHE A 18 9.92 0.64 -1.29
CA PHE A 18 8.64 0.69 -0.58
C PHE A 18 8.68 -0.14 0.70
N LEU A 19 9.30 -1.33 0.69
CA LEU A 19 9.47 -2.15 1.89
C LEU A 19 10.23 -1.40 3.00
N LYS A 20 11.30 -0.67 2.66
CA LYS A 20 12.02 0.17 3.64
C LYS A 20 11.12 1.24 4.27
N TYR A 21 10.24 1.86 3.48
CA TYR A 21 9.27 2.83 4.00
C TYR A 21 8.22 2.17 4.90
N LEU A 22 7.69 1.00 4.53
CA LEU A 22 6.76 0.24 5.36
C LEU A 22 7.38 -0.15 6.72
N GLN A 23 8.66 -0.52 6.72
CA GLN A 23 9.41 -0.86 7.93
C GLN A 23 9.70 0.37 8.80
N SER A 24 10.19 1.47 8.21
CA SER A 24 10.54 2.68 8.96
C SER A 24 9.32 3.39 9.57
N THR A 25 8.15 3.23 8.96
CA THR A 25 6.88 3.78 9.44
C THR A 25 6.06 2.81 10.29
N LYS A 26 6.53 1.56 10.46
CA LYS A 26 5.81 0.45 11.12
C LYS A 26 4.46 0.09 10.49
N VAL A 27 4.15 0.58 9.29
CA VAL A 27 2.93 0.20 8.56
C VAL A 27 2.95 -1.28 8.22
N ILE A 28 4.13 -1.88 8.03
CA ILE A 28 4.25 -3.32 7.80
C ILE A 28 3.58 -4.15 8.90
N ASP A 29 3.65 -3.73 10.16
CA ASP A 29 3.04 -4.44 11.29
C ASP A 29 1.50 -4.35 11.24
N THR A 30 0.96 -3.19 10.86
CA THR A 30 -0.48 -2.99 10.64
C THR A 30 -0.99 -3.90 9.54
N LEU A 31 -0.31 -3.93 8.38
CA LEU A 31 -0.71 -4.75 7.25
C LEU A 31 -0.56 -6.25 7.54
N GLN A 32 0.50 -6.62 8.27
CA GLN A 32 0.73 -8.01 8.69
C GLN A 32 -0.34 -8.48 9.68
N ASN A 33 -0.78 -7.61 10.60
CA ASN A 33 -1.89 -7.90 11.50
C ASN A 33 -3.21 -8.06 10.75
N GLN A 34 -3.53 -7.19 9.78
CA GLN A 34 -4.70 -7.37 8.93
C GLN A 34 -4.67 -8.74 8.26
N ALA A 35 -3.55 -9.09 7.60
CA ALA A 35 -3.44 -10.33 6.86
C ALA A 35 -3.50 -11.60 7.73
N ASN A 36 -3.15 -11.50 9.02
CA ASN A 36 -3.10 -12.66 9.92
C ASN A 36 -4.34 -12.82 10.80
N ASN A 37 -4.99 -11.71 11.17
CA ASN A 37 -5.98 -11.68 12.24
C ASN A 37 -7.40 -11.37 11.74
N THR A 38 -7.60 -11.13 10.44
CA THR A 38 -8.91 -10.92 9.84
C THR A 38 -9.18 -11.93 8.72
N GLU A 39 -10.45 -12.17 8.46
CA GLU A 39 -10.90 -12.98 7.30
C GLU A 39 -11.10 -12.13 6.03
N GLU A 40 -11.00 -10.80 6.16
CA GLU A 40 -11.17 -9.83 5.07
C GLU A 40 -10.01 -9.84 4.06
N GLY A 41 -8.83 -10.27 4.51
CA GLY A 41 -7.61 -10.20 3.70
C GLY A 41 -7.09 -8.77 3.50
N LEU A 42 -6.23 -8.61 2.48
CA LEU A 42 -5.50 -7.38 2.19
C LEU A 42 -5.22 -7.27 0.70
N THR A 43 -5.45 -6.08 0.14
CA THR A 43 -4.93 -5.69 -1.19
C THR A 43 -3.88 -4.61 -1.02
N LEU A 44 -2.67 -4.83 -1.54
CA LEU A 44 -1.54 -3.89 -1.43
C LEU A 44 -1.02 -3.49 -2.81
N PHE A 45 -1.08 -2.21 -3.14
CA PHE A 45 -0.55 -1.65 -4.38
C PHE A 45 0.90 -1.24 -4.19
N VAL A 46 1.83 -2.12 -4.56
CA VAL A 46 3.26 -1.92 -4.31
C VAL A 46 3.94 -1.24 -5.52
N PRO A 47 4.48 -0.02 -5.38
CA PRO A 47 5.27 0.59 -6.44
C PRO A 47 6.60 -0.15 -6.64
N LYS A 48 7.01 -0.32 -7.89
CA LYS A 48 8.37 -0.81 -8.22
C LYS A 48 9.42 0.23 -7.85
N ASP A 49 10.64 -0.22 -7.54
CA ASP A 49 11.79 0.65 -7.25
C ASP A 49 12.03 1.70 -8.35
N SER A 50 11.81 1.33 -9.63
CA SER A 50 11.91 2.24 -10.77
C SER A 50 10.91 3.41 -10.73
N ALA A 51 9.75 3.24 -10.09
CA ALA A 51 8.76 4.32 -9.94
C ALA A 51 9.31 5.44 -9.05
N PHE A 52 10.08 5.11 -8.02
CA PHE A 52 10.75 6.09 -7.16
C PHE A 52 11.86 6.83 -7.89
N SER A 53 12.64 6.12 -8.72
CA SER A 53 13.65 6.76 -9.58
C SER A 53 13.05 7.66 -10.66
N ALA A 54 11.83 7.38 -11.10
CA ALA A 54 11.13 8.15 -12.13
C ALA A 54 10.43 9.41 -11.60
N LEU A 55 10.43 9.67 -10.28
CA LEU A 55 9.84 10.86 -9.70
C LEU A 55 10.56 12.12 -10.22
N LYS A 56 9.89 12.86 -11.11
CA LYS A 56 10.40 14.12 -11.65
C LYS A 56 10.20 15.26 -10.65
N LYS A 57 11.19 16.15 -10.53
CA LYS A 57 10.98 17.48 -9.92
C LYS A 57 9.91 18.20 -10.76
N PRO A 58 8.88 18.84 -10.17
CA PRO A 58 8.90 19.58 -8.91
C PRO A 58 8.14 18.94 -7.72
N LEU A 59 7.77 17.66 -7.79
CA LEU A 59 7.10 17.00 -6.67
C LEU A 59 7.96 17.10 -5.39
N PRO A 60 7.36 17.31 -4.20
CA PRO A 60 8.08 17.22 -2.95
C PRO A 60 8.84 15.90 -2.94
N SER A 61 10.16 15.95 -2.75
CA SER A 61 10.94 14.73 -2.52
C SER A 61 10.27 13.98 -1.38
N LEU A 62 10.10 12.66 -1.49
CA LEU A 62 9.62 11.83 -0.36
C LEU A 62 10.47 12.04 0.90
N SER A 63 11.70 12.55 0.74
CA SER A 63 12.60 12.95 1.83
C SER A 63 12.12 14.16 2.65
N ASN A 64 11.19 14.97 2.12
CA ASN A 64 10.66 16.15 2.79
C ASN A 64 9.39 15.84 3.63
N LEU A 65 8.88 14.61 3.54
CA LEU A 65 7.70 14.21 4.30
C LEU A 65 8.07 13.97 5.77
N THR A 66 7.18 14.36 6.67
CA THR A 66 7.27 13.92 8.07
C THR A 66 7.04 12.41 8.16
N GLN A 67 7.44 11.80 9.27
CA GLN A 67 7.19 10.37 9.49
C GLN A 67 5.69 10.03 9.42
N ASP A 68 4.82 10.89 9.93
CA ASP A 68 3.37 10.70 9.86
C ASP A 68 2.81 10.86 8.44
N GLN A 69 3.31 11.81 7.66
CA GLN A 69 2.93 11.97 6.26
C GLN A 69 3.36 10.75 5.44
N LEU A 70 4.58 10.25 5.67
CA LEU A 70 5.07 9.03 5.01
C LEU A 70 4.27 7.80 5.44
N ARG A 71 3.88 7.71 6.71
CA ARG A 71 3.00 6.65 7.23
C ARG A 71 1.64 6.67 6.53
N GLN A 72 1.02 7.84 6.43
CA GLN A 72 -0.26 8.00 5.73
C GLN A 72 -0.16 7.65 4.25
N LEU A 73 0.90 8.09 3.58
CA LEU A 73 1.17 7.71 2.19
C LEU A 73 1.29 6.19 2.03
N CYS A 74 2.00 5.51 2.93
CA CYS A 74 2.11 4.05 2.91
C CYS A 74 0.76 3.36 3.14
N LEU A 75 -0.07 3.87 4.05
CA LEU A 75 -1.41 3.33 4.32
C LEU A 75 -2.37 3.55 3.14
N PHE A 76 -2.21 4.63 2.38
CA PHE A 76 -3.00 4.88 1.18
C PHE A 76 -2.82 3.80 0.10
N HIS A 77 -1.66 3.15 0.06
CA HIS A 77 -1.37 2.07 -0.87
C HIS A 77 -2.03 0.73 -0.53
N ALA A 78 -2.82 0.65 0.55
CA ALA A 78 -3.42 -0.59 1.03
C ALA A 78 -4.94 -0.46 1.19
N LEU A 79 -5.68 -1.52 0.83
CA LEU A 79 -7.12 -1.66 1.07
C LEU A 79 -7.37 -2.75 2.13
N PRO A 80 -8.27 -2.53 3.10
CA PRO A 80 -8.55 -3.48 4.19
C PRO A 80 -9.41 -4.68 3.76
N HIS A 81 -9.38 -5.04 2.48
CA HIS A 81 -10.08 -6.18 1.92
C HIS A 81 -9.27 -6.77 0.75
N TYR A 82 -9.33 -8.08 0.57
CA TYR A 82 -8.78 -8.74 -0.60
C TYR A 82 -9.74 -8.62 -1.78
N TYR A 83 -9.25 -8.03 -2.87
CA TYR A 83 -9.99 -7.96 -4.13
C TYR A 83 -9.29 -8.81 -5.19
N SER A 84 -10.02 -9.75 -5.78
CA SER A 84 -9.57 -10.47 -6.97
C SER A 84 -9.63 -9.55 -8.19
N LEU A 85 -8.91 -9.91 -9.26
CA LEU A 85 -8.94 -9.14 -10.52
C LEU A 85 -10.35 -8.96 -11.10
N SER A 86 -11.27 -9.91 -10.84
CA SER A 86 -12.67 -9.79 -11.25
C SER A 86 -13.42 -8.73 -10.45
N ASP A 87 -13.13 -8.60 -9.15
CA ASP A 87 -13.78 -7.63 -8.27
C ASP A 87 -13.46 -6.20 -8.70
N PHE A 88 -12.23 -5.95 -9.16
CA PHE A 88 -11.80 -4.64 -9.67
C PHE A 88 -12.70 -4.08 -10.78
N ARG A 89 -13.27 -4.95 -11.63
CA ARG A 89 -14.23 -4.51 -12.67
C ARG A 89 -15.54 -4.00 -12.08
N ASN A 90 -15.97 -4.57 -10.96
CA ASN A 90 -17.18 -4.09 -10.30
C ASN A 90 -16.85 -2.79 -9.55
N LEU A 91 -15.70 -2.71 -8.88
CA LEU A 91 -15.27 -1.53 -8.12
C LEU A 91 -15.13 -0.27 -8.98
N SER A 92 -14.79 -0.40 -10.27
CA SER A 92 -14.75 0.75 -11.17
C SER A 92 -16.11 1.44 -11.35
N ASP A 93 -17.20 0.73 -11.06
CA ASP A 93 -18.57 1.25 -11.17
C ASP A 93 -19.10 1.80 -9.83
N VAL A 94 -18.46 1.46 -8.69
CA VAL A 94 -18.97 1.80 -7.34
C VAL A 94 -18.40 3.12 -6.79
N GLY A 95 -17.41 3.72 -7.46
CA GLY A 95 -16.75 4.96 -7.01
C GLY A 95 -15.63 4.72 -6.00
N GLY A 96 -15.29 5.74 -5.21
CA GLY A 96 -14.08 5.74 -4.38
C GLY A 96 -14.06 4.69 -3.27
N ILE A 97 -13.05 3.83 -3.30
CA ILE A 97 -12.85 2.75 -2.32
C ILE A 97 -11.99 3.23 -1.14
N PRO A 98 -12.44 3.09 0.12
CA PRO A 98 -11.64 3.50 1.28
C PRO A 98 -10.32 2.74 1.37
N THR A 99 -9.24 3.48 1.62
CA THR A 99 -7.91 2.92 1.87
C THR A 99 -7.64 2.79 3.38
N PHE A 100 -6.55 2.13 3.75
CA PHE A 100 -6.08 2.05 5.15
C PHE A 100 -5.68 3.40 5.75
N ALA A 101 -5.51 4.45 4.94
CA ALA A 101 -5.26 5.80 5.44
C ALA A 101 -6.50 6.39 6.14
N GLY A 102 -7.69 5.86 5.86
CA GLY A 102 -8.96 6.28 6.47
C GLY A 102 -9.45 7.65 5.97
N GLY A 103 -10.53 8.16 6.58
CA GLY A 103 -11.09 9.47 6.24
C GLY A 103 -11.46 9.59 4.76
N ASP A 104 -11.10 10.73 4.15
CA ASP A 104 -11.40 11.05 2.74
C ASP A 104 -10.43 10.41 1.74
N TYR A 105 -9.49 9.59 2.20
CA TYR A 105 -8.50 8.94 1.35
C TYR A 105 -9.08 7.70 0.65
N THR A 106 -9.75 7.94 -0.47
CA THR A 106 -10.34 6.91 -1.32
C THR A 106 -9.54 6.69 -2.61
N LEU A 107 -9.65 5.49 -3.16
CA LEU A 107 -9.05 5.09 -4.43
C LEU A 107 -10.16 4.90 -5.47
N ASN A 108 -10.11 5.68 -6.54
CA ASN A 108 -10.93 5.44 -7.72
C ASN A 108 -10.20 4.45 -8.63
N LEU A 109 -10.86 3.34 -8.94
CA LEU A 109 -10.37 2.34 -9.87
C LEU A 109 -11.07 2.57 -11.21
N THR A 110 -10.32 2.62 -12.31
CA THR A 110 -10.82 2.90 -13.67
C THR A 110 -10.21 1.96 -14.68
#